data_AF-A0AAW8GWK9-F1
#
_entry.id   AF-A0AAW8GWK9-F1
#
_cell.length_a   1.000
_cell.length_b   1.000
_cell.length_c   1.000
_cell.angle_alpha   90.00
_cell.angle_beta   90.00
_cell.angle_gamma   90.00
#
_symmetry.space_group_name_H-M   'P 1'
#
loop_
_entity.id
_entity.type
_entity.pdbx_description
1 polymer ?
#
loop_
_entity_poly.entity_id
_entity_poly.type
_entity_poly.pdbx_seq_one_letter_code
_entity_poly.pdbx_strand_id
1 'polypeptide(L)'
;MVMLNKLKKTQEQWGGSSEVIDHWLDNRQHLIVEYCKLAALQPLTPESSLNELPAPKALHRFSQELVDYISEGHFKIYDMVMQKWQATGFKATDEINQTYGKIVQTNDALLDFADNYATVADDDDLDNLDNDLSVVGEVLESRFASEDYLIQLIADSLAIPPGA
;
A
#
# COMPACT_ATOMS: atom_id res chain seq x y z
N MET A 1 1.74 -6.58 12.69
CA MET A 1 2.24 -7.87 12.12
C MET A 1 1.27 -8.56 11.16
N VAL A 2 -0.04 -8.35 11.23
CA VAL A 2 -1.02 -9.03 10.33
C VAL A 2 -0.77 -8.71 8.85
N MET A 3 -0.52 -7.44 8.50
CA MET A 3 -0.23 -7.02 7.11
C MET A 3 1.01 -7.72 6.52
N LEU A 4 2.13 -7.77 7.25
CA LEU A 4 3.34 -8.47 6.79
C LEU A 4 3.11 -9.96 6.56
N ASN A 5 2.32 -10.60 7.43
CA ASN A 5 1.99 -12.02 7.26
C ASN A 5 1.08 -12.26 6.04
N LYS A 6 0.15 -11.35 5.75
CA LYS A 6 -0.68 -11.40 4.53
C LYS A 6 0.18 -11.19 3.29
N LEU A 7 1.05 -10.18 3.28
CA LEU A 7 2.01 -9.93 2.20
C LEU A 7 2.85 -11.16 1.88
N LYS A 8 3.42 -11.83 2.91
CA LYS A 8 4.21 -13.05 2.70
C LYS A 8 3.42 -14.16 2.00
N LYS A 9 2.13 -14.34 2.34
CA LYS A 9 1.27 -15.30 1.66
C LYS A 9 1.07 -14.93 0.19
N THR A 10 0.85 -13.65 -0.12
CA THR A 10 0.73 -13.17 -1.50
C THR A 10 2.05 -13.39 -2.27
N GLN A 11 3.20 -13.11 -1.65
CA GLN A 11 4.53 -13.39 -2.23
C GLN A 11 4.76 -14.88 -2.48
N GLU A 12 4.36 -15.76 -1.56
CA GLU A 12 4.46 -17.22 -1.74
C GLU A 12 3.59 -17.73 -2.89
N GLN A 13 2.43 -17.11 -3.12
CA GLN A 13 1.50 -17.51 -4.17
C GLN A 13 1.86 -16.95 -5.55
N TRP A 14 2.27 -15.69 -5.61
CA TRP A 14 2.38 -14.94 -6.88
C TRP A 14 3.76 -14.32 -7.13
N GLY A 15 4.68 -14.39 -6.17
CA GLY A 15 6.06 -13.96 -6.36
C GLY A 15 6.75 -14.77 -7.46
N GLY A 16 7.49 -14.09 -8.32
CA GLY A 16 8.18 -14.66 -9.48
C GLY A 16 7.29 -14.91 -10.70
N SER A 17 5.98 -14.64 -10.62
CA SER A 17 5.05 -14.83 -11.77
C SER A 17 5.20 -13.75 -12.84
N SER A 18 5.66 -12.55 -12.46
CA SER A 18 5.83 -11.40 -13.34
C SER A 18 6.66 -10.34 -12.63
N GLU A 19 7.62 -9.73 -13.35
CA GLU A 19 8.39 -8.58 -12.85
C GLU A 19 7.50 -7.45 -12.31
N VAL A 20 6.31 -7.27 -12.88
CA VAL A 20 5.33 -6.26 -12.43
C VAL A 20 4.79 -6.58 -11.04
N ILE A 21 4.49 -7.86 -10.79
CA ILE A 21 3.94 -8.32 -9.51
C ILE A 21 5.03 -8.27 -8.45
N ASP A 22 6.25 -8.69 -8.80
CA ASP A 22 7.39 -8.63 -7.89
C ASP A 22 7.72 -7.20 -7.46
N HIS A 23 7.75 -6.27 -8.43
CA HIS A 23 7.96 -4.85 -8.16
C HIS A 23 6.86 -4.25 -7.27
N TRP A 24 5.61 -4.62 -7.50
CA TRP A 24 4.50 -4.19 -6.66
C TRP A 24 4.64 -4.70 -5.21
N LEU A 25 4.92 -6.00 -5.04
CA LEU A 25 5.04 -6.61 -3.71
C LEU A 25 6.24 -6.08 -2.92
N ASP A 26 7.34 -5.75 -3.59
CA ASP A 26 8.53 -5.14 -2.95
C ASP A 26 8.23 -3.74 -2.41
N ASN A 27 7.61 -2.88 -3.25
CA ASN A 27 7.19 -1.55 -2.83
C ASN A 27 6.19 -1.61 -1.66
N ARG A 28 5.24 -2.56 -1.70
CA ARG A 28 4.29 -2.75 -0.61
C ARG A 28 5.00 -3.15 0.68
N GLN A 29 6.01 -4.01 0.59
CA GLN A 29 6.82 -4.40 1.74
C GLN A 29 7.50 -3.21 2.40
N HIS A 30 8.10 -2.33 1.59
CA HIS A 30 8.74 -1.12 2.09
C HIS A 30 7.73 -0.25 2.85
N LEU A 31 6.57 0.03 2.25
CA LEU A 31 5.54 0.85 2.87
C LEU A 31 5.06 0.27 4.21
N ILE A 32 4.80 -1.04 4.27
CA ILE A 32 4.36 -1.71 5.50
C ILE A 32 5.43 -1.62 6.60
N VAL A 33 6.71 -1.72 6.25
CA VAL A 33 7.82 -1.61 7.20
C VAL A 33 7.89 -0.21 7.79
N GLU A 34 7.77 0.85 6.98
CA GLU A 34 7.78 2.23 7.49
C GLU A 34 6.55 2.51 8.36
N TYR A 35 5.36 2.03 7.96
CA TYR A 35 4.16 2.10 8.81
C TYR A 35 4.38 1.42 10.16
N CYS A 36 4.94 0.20 10.17
CA CYS A 36 5.19 -0.54 11.41
C CYS A 36 6.20 0.17 12.31
N LYS A 37 7.17 0.91 11.77
CA LYS A 37 8.12 1.70 12.57
C LYS A 37 7.42 2.82 13.31
N LEU A 38 6.46 3.50 12.66
CA LEU A 38 5.66 4.55 13.30
C LEU A 38 4.68 3.95 14.32
N ALA A 39 3.97 2.89 13.96
CA ALA A 39 3.00 2.25 14.85
C ALA A 39 3.66 1.58 16.08
N ALA A 40 4.92 1.15 15.98
CA ALA A 40 5.66 0.57 17.12
C ALA A 40 6.03 1.59 18.20
N LEU A 41 5.94 2.89 17.89
CA LEU A 41 6.17 3.98 18.84
C LEU A 41 4.89 4.35 19.61
N GLN A 42 3.73 3.80 19.22
CA GLN A 42 2.48 4.01 19.96
C GLN A 42 2.48 3.25 21.30
N PRO A 43 1.96 3.85 22.38
CA PRO A 43 1.88 3.19 23.67
C PRO A 43 0.91 2.00 23.62
N LEU A 44 1.41 0.81 23.96
CA LEU A 44 0.59 -0.40 24.11
C LEU A 44 -0.43 -0.30 25.26
N THR A 45 -0.22 0.63 26.20
CA THR A 45 -1.09 0.88 27.35
C THR A 45 -1.01 2.35 27.79
N PRO A 46 -2.11 2.96 28.29
CA PRO A 46 -2.14 4.36 28.75
C PRO A 46 -1.14 4.72 29.87
N GLU A 47 -0.58 3.73 30.58
CA GLU A 47 0.33 3.93 31.72
C GLU A 47 1.83 3.87 31.37
N SER A 48 2.17 3.64 30.10
CA SER A 48 3.56 3.58 29.63
C SER A 48 4.12 5.00 29.45
N SER A 49 4.76 5.51 30.49
CA SER A 49 5.21 6.90 30.68
C SER A 49 6.49 7.29 29.92
N LEU A 50 6.84 6.58 28.86
CA LEU A 50 7.93 6.95 27.95
C LEU A 50 7.33 7.23 26.57
N ASN A 51 6.62 8.36 26.49
CA ASN A 51 6.08 8.92 25.25
C ASN A 51 7.23 9.46 24.39
N GLU A 52 7.83 8.63 23.55
CA GLU A 52 8.64 9.15 22.45
C GLU A 52 7.75 9.26 21.22
N LEU A 53 7.22 10.47 20.99
CA LEU A 53 6.60 10.82 19.72
C LEU A 53 7.59 10.50 18.59
N PRO A 54 7.12 9.98 17.44
CA PRO A 54 8.01 9.78 16.31
C PRO A 54 8.65 11.10 15.92
N ALA A 55 9.97 11.06 15.69
CA ALA A 55 10.67 12.22 15.17
C ALA A 55 10.02 12.69 13.87
N PRO A 56 9.87 14.01 13.62
CA PRO A 56 9.22 14.53 12.42
C PRO A 56 9.78 13.94 11.11
N LYS A 57 11.08 13.66 11.08
CA LYS A 57 11.74 12.99 9.95
C LYS A 57 11.15 11.60 9.62
N ALA A 58 10.69 10.85 10.62
CA ALA A 58 10.06 9.55 10.40
C ALA A 58 8.65 9.72 9.78
N LEU A 59 7.91 10.74 10.22
CA LEU A 59 6.62 11.12 9.64
C LEU A 59 6.77 11.59 8.19
N HIS A 60 7.72 12.50 7.92
CA HIS A 60 8.03 12.97 6.57
C HIS A 60 8.35 11.81 5.63
N ARG A 61 9.19 10.88 6.09
CA ARG A 61 9.56 9.71 5.30
C ARG A 61 8.33 8.86 4.97
N PHE A 62 7.50 8.54 5.96
CA PHE A 62 6.31 7.73 5.71
C PHE A 62 5.30 8.43 4.80
N SER A 63 5.11 9.74 4.96
CA SER A 63 4.29 10.56 4.04
C SER A 63 4.81 10.47 2.60
N GLN A 64 6.13 10.56 2.40
CA GLN A 64 6.74 10.38 1.07
C GLN A 64 6.51 8.99 0.51
N GLU A 65 6.74 7.93 1.30
CA GLU A 65 6.53 6.55 0.87
C GLU A 65 5.06 6.27 0.52
N LEU A 66 4.10 6.88 1.22
CA LEU A 66 2.68 6.81 0.86
C LEU A 66 2.40 7.42 -0.51
N VAL A 67 2.88 8.65 -0.74
CA VAL A 67 2.70 9.36 -2.01
C VAL A 67 3.37 8.59 -3.15
N ASP A 68 4.59 8.09 -2.93
CA ASP A 68 5.33 7.31 -3.92
C ASP A 68 4.60 5.99 -4.22
N TYR A 69 4.12 5.27 -3.21
CA TYR A 69 3.38 4.02 -3.41
C TYR A 69 2.04 4.21 -4.15
N ILE A 70 1.31 5.28 -3.86
CA ILE A 70 0.09 5.64 -4.59
C ILE A 70 0.43 6.00 -6.03
N SER A 71 1.40 6.89 -6.23
CA SER A 71 1.79 7.39 -7.55
C SER A 71 2.33 6.28 -8.44
N GLU A 72 3.19 5.41 -7.90
CA GLU A 72 3.77 4.31 -8.65
C GLU A 72 2.74 3.24 -9.00
N GLY A 73 1.76 3.01 -8.13
CA GLY A 73 0.57 2.25 -8.46
C GLY A 73 -0.09 2.81 -9.72
N HIS A 74 -0.57 4.06 -9.64
CA HIS A 74 -1.33 4.75 -10.69
C HIS A 74 -0.60 4.86 -12.03
N PHE A 75 0.69 5.21 -12.02
CA PHE A 75 1.40 5.58 -13.26
C PHE A 75 2.30 4.48 -13.82
N LYS A 76 2.75 3.51 -13.02
CA LYS A 76 3.74 2.54 -13.47
C LYS A 76 3.20 1.12 -13.46
N ILE A 77 2.66 0.67 -12.33
CA ILE A 77 2.15 -0.69 -12.21
C ILE A 77 1.01 -0.91 -13.21
N TYR A 78 0.00 -0.03 -13.27
CA TYR A 78 -1.11 -0.21 -14.21
C TYR A 78 -0.66 -0.16 -15.67
N ASP A 79 0.25 0.75 -16.01
CA ASP A 79 0.80 0.83 -17.37
C ASP A 79 1.51 -0.47 -17.76
N MET A 80 2.32 -1.04 -16.88
CA MET A 80 2.98 -2.32 -17.12
C MET A 80 1.98 -3.48 -17.28
N VAL A 81 0.91 -3.51 -16.48
CA VAL A 81 -0.16 -4.51 -16.63
C VAL A 81 -0.89 -4.35 -17.95
N MET A 82 -1.29 -3.12 -18.31
CA MET A 82 -1.98 -2.85 -19.58
C MET A 82 -1.13 -3.24 -20.78
N GLN A 83 0.17 -2.94 -20.75
CA GLN A 83 1.09 -3.34 -21.81
C GLN A 83 1.17 -4.86 -21.98
N LYS A 84 1.20 -5.63 -20.87
CA LYS A 84 1.18 -7.10 -20.93
C LYS A 84 -0.15 -7.64 -21.48
N TRP A 85 -1.27 -7.04 -21.10
CA TRP A 85 -2.57 -7.42 -21.65
C TRP A 85 -2.69 -7.12 -23.14
N GLN A 86 -2.22 -5.95 -23.59
CA GLN A 86 -2.17 -5.63 -25.01
C GLN A 86 -1.31 -6.62 -25.79
N ALA A 87 -0.16 -7.03 -25.25
CA ALA A 87 0.73 -7.99 -25.89
C ALA A 87 0.12 -9.40 -26.02
N THR A 88 -0.78 -9.77 -25.11
CA THR A 88 -1.47 -11.08 -25.09
C THR A 88 -2.85 -11.04 -25.76
N GLY A 89 -3.35 -9.86 -26.13
CA GLY A 89 -4.72 -9.66 -26.61
C GLY A 89 -5.79 -9.72 -25.52
N PHE A 90 -5.39 -9.79 -24.25
CA PHE A 90 -6.29 -9.76 -23.11
C PHE A 90 -6.91 -8.36 -22.94
N LYS A 91 -8.14 -8.31 -22.43
CA LYS A 91 -8.83 -7.06 -22.08
C LYS A 91 -9.29 -7.13 -20.63
N ALA A 92 -9.12 -6.02 -19.91
CA ALA A 92 -9.60 -5.87 -18.55
C ALA A 92 -11.08 -6.25 -18.44
N THR A 93 -11.41 -7.12 -17.50
CA THR A 93 -12.80 -7.48 -17.18
C THR A 93 -13.45 -6.40 -16.32
N ASP A 94 -14.78 -6.40 -16.23
CA ASP A 94 -15.50 -5.53 -15.30
C ASP A 94 -15.05 -5.73 -13.85
N GLU A 95 -14.69 -6.95 -13.49
CA GLU A 95 -14.20 -7.31 -12.16
C GLU A 95 -12.83 -6.68 -11.85
N ILE A 96 -11.92 -6.69 -12.81
CA ILE A 96 -10.64 -5.99 -12.72
C ILE A 96 -10.88 -4.49 -12.51
N ASN A 97 -11.74 -3.89 -13.33
CA ASN A 97 -12.03 -2.45 -13.28
C ASN A 97 -12.68 -2.05 -11.94
N GLN A 98 -13.61 -2.86 -11.43
CA GLN A 98 -14.25 -2.63 -10.14
C GLN A 98 -13.27 -2.76 -8.97
N THR A 99 -12.39 -3.78 -9.01
CA THR A 99 -11.37 -3.98 -7.98
C THR A 99 -10.39 -2.81 -7.96
N TYR A 100 -9.98 -2.35 -9.14
CA TYR A 100 -9.18 -1.13 -9.26
C TYR A 100 -9.89 0.09 -8.68
N GLY A 101 -11.17 0.30 -9.00
CA GLY A 101 -11.96 1.39 -8.44
C GLY A 101 -11.97 1.42 -6.91
N LYS A 102 -12.01 0.26 -6.24
CA LYS A 102 -11.92 0.17 -4.77
C LYS A 102 -10.55 0.61 -4.24
N ILE A 103 -9.47 0.31 -4.95
CA ILE A 103 -8.12 0.77 -4.59
C ILE A 103 -8.06 2.30 -4.69
N VAL A 104 -8.57 2.88 -5.77
CA VAL A 104 -8.57 4.34 -5.97
C VAL A 104 -9.33 5.07 -4.85
N GLN A 105 -10.43 4.49 -4.35
CA GLN A 105 -11.20 5.07 -3.23
C GLN A 105 -10.39 5.19 -1.93
N THR A 106 -9.25 4.51 -1.80
CA THR A 106 -8.38 4.62 -0.62
C THR A 106 -7.38 5.78 -0.72
N ASN A 107 -7.19 6.36 -1.91
CA ASN A 107 -6.17 7.38 -2.15
C ASN A 107 -6.36 8.59 -1.25
N ASP A 108 -7.58 9.15 -1.21
CA ASP A 108 -7.84 10.43 -0.54
C ASP A 108 -7.44 10.38 0.93
N ALA A 109 -7.89 9.36 1.67
CA ALA A 109 -7.55 9.21 3.08
C ALA A 109 -6.04 9.04 3.34
N LEU A 110 -5.33 8.36 2.43
CA LEU A 110 -3.88 8.16 2.55
C LEU A 110 -3.09 9.43 2.17
N LEU A 111 -3.56 10.18 1.18
CA LEU A 111 -2.97 11.46 0.77
C LEU A 111 -3.22 12.54 1.81
N ASP A 112 -4.41 12.59 2.41
CA ASP A 112 -4.74 13.51 3.50
C ASP A 112 -3.76 13.32 4.68
N PHE A 113 -3.47 12.07 5.06
CA PHE A 113 -2.42 11.79 6.04
C PHE A 113 -1.06 12.29 5.55
N ALA A 114 -0.66 11.93 4.33
CA ALA A 114 0.65 12.31 3.81
C ALA A 114 0.85 13.83 3.85
N ASP A 115 -0.13 14.61 3.42
CA ASP A 115 -0.12 16.07 3.40
C ASP A 115 -0.07 16.67 4.81
N ASN A 116 -0.88 16.17 5.74
CA ASN A 116 -0.91 16.66 7.13
C ASN A 116 0.44 16.49 7.84
N TYR A 117 1.15 15.40 7.54
CA TYR A 117 2.38 15.03 8.24
C TYR A 117 3.66 15.29 7.44
N ALA A 118 3.59 15.81 6.20
CA ALA A 118 4.75 16.03 5.33
C ALA A 118 5.70 17.15 5.77
N THR A 119 5.22 18.11 6.57
CA THR A 119 6.00 19.31 6.95
C THR A 119 6.04 19.57 8.45
N VAL A 120 5.69 18.57 9.26
CA VAL A 120 5.71 18.66 10.73
C VAL A 120 7.10 19.08 11.24
N ALA A 121 7.14 19.98 12.21
CA ALA A 121 8.33 20.42 12.94
C ALA A 121 8.42 19.75 14.33
N ASP A 122 9.56 19.90 15.00
CA ASP A 122 9.79 19.28 16.32
C ASP A 122 8.88 19.86 17.43
N ASP A 123 8.36 21.07 17.23
CA ASP A 123 7.48 21.80 18.16
C ASP A 123 5.99 21.73 17.82
N ASP A 124 5.63 21.05 16.72
CA ASP A 124 4.24 20.85 16.33
C ASP A 124 3.55 19.85 17.27
N ASP A 125 2.27 20.12 17.54
CA ASP A 125 1.43 19.23 18.33
C ASP A 125 0.95 18.03 17.49
N LEU A 126 1.06 16.83 18.04
CA LEU A 126 0.74 15.56 17.38
C LEU A 126 -0.43 14.84 18.08
N ASP A 127 -1.30 15.58 18.77
CA ASP A 127 -2.47 15.06 19.48
C ASP A 127 -3.36 14.10 18.67
N ASN A 128 -3.47 14.28 17.35
CA ASN A 128 -4.29 13.43 16.48
C ASN A 128 -3.54 12.26 15.84
N LEU A 129 -2.21 12.19 15.99
CA LEU A 129 -1.36 11.25 15.27
C LEU A 129 -1.76 9.79 15.51
N ASP A 130 -2.12 9.45 16.75
CA ASP A 130 -2.50 8.07 17.08
C ASP A 130 -3.76 7.63 16.35
N ASN A 131 -4.76 8.51 16.31
CA ASN A 131 -6.00 8.28 15.58
C ASN A 131 -5.73 8.20 14.06
N ASP A 132 -4.95 9.12 13.54
CA ASP A 132 -4.65 9.19 12.10
C ASP A 132 -3.84 7.97 11.63
N LEU A 133 -2.87 7.50 12.42
CA LEU A 133 -2.14 6.25 12.16
C LEU A 133 -3.04 5.00 12.25
N SER A 134 -4.04 5.01 13.12
CA SER A 134 -5.04 3.93 13.19
C SER A 134 -5.88 3.89 11.92
N VAL A 135 -6.41 5.05 11.50
CA VAL A 135 -7.19 5.19 10.26
C VAL A 135 -6.37 4.76 9.04
N VAL A 136 -5.13 5.25 8.91
CA VAL A 136 -4.22 4.84 7.84
C VAL A 136 -3.99 3.33 7.86
N GLY A 137 -3.82 2.73 9.03
CA GLY A 137 -3.68 1.29 9.18
C GLY A 137 -4.87 0.52 8.60
N GLU A 138 -6.09 0.91 8.97
CA GLU A 138 -7.31 0.27 8.47
C GLU A 138 -7.47 0.44 6.95
N VAL A 139 -7.21 1.66 6.44
CA VAL A 139 -7.27 1.96 5.01
C VAL A 139 -6.24 1.16 4.23
N LEU A 140 -4.99 1.08 4.71
CA LEU A 140 -3.95 0.26 4.10
C LEU A 140 -4.32 -1.22 4.09
N GLU A 141 -4.92 -1.73 5.17
CA GLU A 141 -5.35 -3.14 5.22
C GLU A 141 -6.40 -3.44 4.15
N SER A 142 -7.42 -2.59 4.05
CA SER A 142 -8.49 -2.70 3.04
C SER A 142 -7.94 -2.57 1.62
N ARG A 143 -7.03 -1.60 1.41
CA ARG A 143 -6.32 -1.41 0.16
C ARG A 143 -5.57 -2.67 -0.24
N PHE A 144 -4.71 -3.20 0.62
CA PHE A 144 -3.90 -4.38 0.31
C PHE A 144 -4.75 -5.62 0.03
N ALA A 145 -5.89 -5.79 0.70
CA ALA A 145 -6.82 -6.88 0.39
C ALA A 145 -7.39 -6.76 -1.03
N SER A 146 -7.73 -5.54 -1.48
CA SER A 146 -8.18 -5.29 -2.85
C SER A 146 -7.06 -5.48 -3.86
N GLU A 147 -5.83 -5.07 -3.52
CA GLU A 147 -4.67 -5.26 -4.37
C GLU A 147 -4.24 -6.74 -4.48
N ASP A 148 -4.34 -7.52 -3.40
CA ASP A 148 -4.11 -8.97 -3.43
C ASP A 148 -5.07 -9.65 -4.42
N TYR A 149 -6.35 -9.26 -4.39
CA TYR A 149 -7.34 -9.75 -5.33
C TYR A 149 -7.02 -9.34 -6.77
N LEU A 150 -6.61 -8.09 -6.97
CA LEU A 150 -6.21 -7.61 -8.29
C LEU A 150 -4.97 -8.34 -8.82
N ILE A 151 -3.98 -8.61 -7.98
CA ILE A 151 -2.79 -9.39 -8.32
C ILE A 151 -3.18 -10.79 -8.77
N GLN A 152 -4.11 -11.45 -8.06
CA GLN A 152 -4.63 -12.75 -8.48
C GLN A 152 -5.26 -12.69 -9.88
N LEU A 153 -6.17 -11.73 -10.12
CA LEU A 153 -6.83 -11.57 -11.43
C LEU A 153 -5.81 -11.32 -12.55
N ILE A 154 -4.78 -10.52 -12.27
CA ILE A 154 -3.68 -10.27 -13.21
C ILE A 154 -2.89 -11.55 -13.46
N ALA A 155 -2.47 -12.26 -12.42
CA ALA A 155 -1.71 -13.49 -12.56
C ALA A 155 -2.47 -14.56 -13.36
N ASP A 156 -3.75 -14.75 -13.05
CA ASP A 156 -4.65 -15.67 -13.77
C ASP A 156 -4.78 -15.27 -15.25
N SER A 157 -4.94 -13.97 -15.53
CA SER A 157 -5.01 -13.48 -16.92
C SER A 157 -3.72 -13.70 -17.72
N LEU A 158 -2.56 -13.66 -17.05
CA LEU A 158 -1.24 -13.88 -17.68
C LEU A 158 -0.93 -15.37 -17.86
N ALA A 159 -1.58 -16.25 -17.11
CA ALA A 159 -1.43 -17.70 -17.21
C ALA A 159 -2.21 -18.30 -18.40
N ILE A 160 -3.20 -17.58 -18.95
CA ILE A 160 -4.01 -18.05 -20.08
C ILE A 160 -3.27 -17.77 -21.39
N PRO A 161 -2.94 -18.78 -22.22
CA PRO A 161 -2.30 -18.55 -23.51
C PRO A 161 -3.27 -17.81 -24.46
N PRO A 162 -2.76 -16.96 -25.36
CA PRO A 162 -3.60 -16.25 -26.32
C PRO A 162 -4.38 -17.25 -27.20
N GLY A 163 -5.72 -17.20 -27.13
CA GLY A 163 -6.62 -17.97 -28.00
C GLY A 163 -7.33 -19.19 -27.37
N ALA A 164 -7.40 -19.30 -26.04
CA ALA A 164 -8.26 -20.28 -25.36
C ALA A 164 -9.76 -19.90 -25.39
#